data_AF-A0A2M8G1H7-F1
#
_entry.id   AF-A0A2M8G1H7-F1
#
_cell.length_a   1.000
_cell.length_b   1.000
_cell.length_c   1.000
_cell.angle_alpha   90.00
_cell.angle_beta   90.00
_cell.angle_gamma   90.00
#
_symmetry.space_group_name_H-M   'P 1'
#
loop_
_entity.id
_entity.type
_entity.pdbx_description
1 polymer ?
#
loop_
_entity_poly.entity_id
_entity_poly.type
_entity_poly.pdbx_seq_one_letter_code
_entity_poly.pdbx_strand_id
1 'polypeptide(L)'
;EHGSYAELPEILTAHRLPKADGLLLDLGFSSEQFDLGRGFSFQADEPLDMRYDTRTGVTAAEVVNQRQEKELADIFYRYGEERFSRKIAKEIVAGRKQKRILTTFDLVEAIRRAVPRGYERGRINPATRVFQALRIYVNDELGELEKVLNRLQEIIVP
;
A
#
# COMPACT_ATOMS: atom_id res chain seq x y z
N GLU A 1 -12.96 -10.42 17.42
CA GLU A 1 -13.36 -9.39 16.44
C GLU A 1 -12.19 -9.14 15.51
N HIS A 2 -12.43 -8.71 14.26
CA HIS A 2 -11.39 -8.33 13.30
C HIS A 2 -11.59 -6.85 12.95
N GLY A 3 -10.59 -6.02 13.24
CA GLY A 3 -10.64 -4.57 13.08
C GLY A 3 -9.25 -3.97 12.87
N SER A 4 -9.20 -2.69 12.50
CA SER A 4 -7.94 -1.95 12.38
C SER A 4 -7.33 -1.70 13.75
N TYR A 5 -6.01 -1.60 13.85
CA TYR A 5 -5.36 -1.17 15.10
C TYR A 5 -5.75 0.27 15.48
N ALA A 6 -6.23 1.10 14.54
CA ALA A 6 -6.78 2.41 14.85
C ALA A 6 -8.09 2.36 15.66
N GLU A 7 -8.77 1.21 15.65
CA GLU A 7 -10.04 0.95 16.35
C GLU A 7 -9.80 0.32 17.74
N LEU A 8 -8.54 0.20 18.18
CA LEU A 8 -8.21 -0.41 19.48
C LEU A 8 -8.98 0.20 20.66
N PRO A 9 -9.14 1.53 20.79
CA PRO A 9 -9.92 2.10 21.90
C PRO A 9 -11.39 1.66 21.90
N GLU A 10 -12.01 1.58 20.72
CA GLU A 10 -13.37 1.09 20.55
C GLU A 10 -13.47 -0.39 20.94
N ILE A 11 -12.50 -1.20 20.51
CA ILE A 11 -12.44 -2.63 20.83
C ILE A 11 -12.28 -2.83 22.34
N LEU A 12 -11.36 -2.12 22.99
CA LEU A 12 -11.18 -2.21 24.45
C LEU A 12 -12.48 -1.86 25.18
N THR A 13 -13.16 -0.80 24.75
CA THR A 13 -14.43 -0.35 25.34
C THR A 13 -15.54 -1.38 25.14
N ALA A 14 -15.71 -1.89 23.92
CA ALA A 14 -16.76 -2.85 23.55
C ALA A 14 -16.62 -4.16 24.33
N HIS A 15 -15.39 -4.62 24.55
CA HIS A 15 -15.08 -5.84 25.30
C HIS A 15 -14.89 -5.60 26.81
N ARG A 16 -15.06 -4.35 27.28
CA ARG A 16 -14.85 -3.94 28.69
C ARG A 16 -13.48 -4.31 29.23
N LEU A 17 -12.46 -4.22 28.37
CA LEU A 17 -11.07 -4.49 28.72
C LEU A 17 -10.41 -3.23 29.29
N PRO A 18 -9.52 -3.37 30.29
CA PRO A 18 -8.72 -2.26 30.78
C PRO A 18 -7.68 -1.83 29.73
N LYS A 19 -7.04 -0.69 29.98
CA LYS A 19 -5.83 -0.29 29.26
C LYS A 19 -4.71 -1.32 29.44
N ALA A 20 -3.85 -1.44 28.46
CA ALA A 20 -2.70 -2.34 28.48
C ALA A 20 -1.48 -1.69 29.14
N ASP A 21 -0.57 -2.51 29.67
CA ASP A 21 0.74 -2.06 30.19
C ASP A 21 1.73 -1.69 29.07
N GLY A 22 1.45 -2.13 27.85
CA GLY A 22 2.27 -1.81 26.68
C GLY A 22 1.54 -2.12 25.38
N LEU A 23 1.98 -1.46 24.31
CA LEU A 23 1.48 -1.66 22.95
C LEU A 23 2.66 -1.95 22.04
N LEU A 24 2.61 -3.08 21.32
CA LEU A 24 3.54 -3.41 20.25
C LEU A 24 2.80 -3.33 18.91
N LEU A 25 3.27 -2.46 18.02
CA LEU A 25 2.82 -2.38 16.64
C LEU A 25 3.95 -2.86 15.73
N ASP A 26 3.83 -4.07 15.18
CA ASP A 26 4.72 -4.56 14.14
C ASP A 26 4.25 -4.02 12.78
N LEU A 27 4.81 -2.88 12.39
CA LEU A 27 4.38 -2.14 11.20
C LEU A 27 5.04 -2.73 9.97
N GLY A 28 4.21 -3.21 9.05
CA GLY A 28 4.66 -3.80 7.82
C GLY A 28 3.61 -4.75 7.28
N PHE A 29 4.07 -5.67 6.46
CA PHE A 29 3.22 -6.68 5.86
C PHE A 29 3.86 -8.03 6.14
N SER A 30 3.06 -9.00 6.60
CA SER A 30 3.57 -10.30 7.01
C SER A 30 3.83 -11.19 5.80
N SER A 31 4.67 -12.22 5.99
CA SER A 31 4.95 -13.21 4.96
C SER A 31 3.70 -13.96 4.49
N GLU A 32 2.79 -14.28 5.42
CA GLU A 32 1.53 -14.98 5.11
C GLU A 32 0.62 -14.16 4.20
N GLN A 33 0.74 -12.83 4.24
CA GLN A 33 -0.08 -11.98 3.42
C GLN A 33 0.41 -11.91 1.95
N PHE A 34 1.63 -12.36 1.65
CA PHE A 34 2.08 -12.54 0.26
C PHE A 34 1.36 -13.67 -0.47
N ASP A 35 0.90 -14.69 0.26
CA ASP A 35 0.24 -15.87 -0.32
C ASP A 35 -1.27 -15.69 -0.49
N LEU A 36 -1.80 -14.48 -0.26
CA LEU A 36 -3.23 -14.18 -0.33
C LEU A 36 -3.78 -14.09 -1.76
N GLY A 37 -2.93 -14.10 -2.79
CA GLY A 37 -3.38 -13.95 -4.18
C GLY A 37 -3.95 -12.57 -4.49
N ARG A 38 -3.50 -11.53 -3.77
CA ARG A 38 -4.08 -10.17 -3.79
C ARG A 38 -3.15 -9.11 -4.38
N GLY A 39 -2.02 -9.51 -4.94
CA GLY A 39 -1.11 -8.64 -5.66
C GLY A 39 -0.20 -7.79 -4.78
N PHE A 40 0.11 -8.26 -3.57
CA PHE A 40 1.07 -7.59 -2.68
C PHE A 40 2.53 -7.84 -3.07
N SER A 41 2.78 -8.93 -3.80
CA SER A 41 4.06 -9.26 -4.41
C SER A 41 3.92 -9.34 -5.93
N PHE A 42 5.05 -9.16 -6.61
CA PHE A 42 5.19 -9.38 -8.04
C PHE A 42 6.09 -10.58 -8.35
N GLN A 43 6.26 -11.50 -7.38
CA GLN A 43 6.92 -12.79 -7.62
C GLN A 43 6.04 -13.73 -8.44
N ALA A 44 4.72 -13.60 -8.30
CA ALA A 44 3.71 -14.24 -9.13
C ALA A 44 2.80 -13.19 -9.75
N ASP A 45 2.15 -13.54 -10.87
CA ASP A 45 1.14 -12.69 -11.48
C ASP A 45 -0.18 -12.87 -10.74
N GLU A 46 -0.67 -11.79 -10.14
CA GLU A 46 -1.85 -11.78 -9.29
C GLU A 46 -2.75 -10.59 -9.64
N PRO A 47 -4.06 -10.64 -9.34
CA PRO A 47 -4.92 -9.46 -9.42
C PRO A 47 -4.34 -8.30 -8.60
N LEU A 48 -4.31 -7.11 -9.19
CA LEU A 48 -3.75 -5.92 -8.55
C LEU A 48 -4.76 -5.31 -7.55
N ASP A 49 -4.97 -5.97 -6.41
CA ASP A 49 -5.94 -5.55 -5.37
C ASP A 49 -5.26 -4.73 -4.27
N MET A 50 -4.31 -5.33 -3.55
CA MET A 50 -3.55 -4.76 -2.42
C MET A 50 -4.37 -4.28 -1.20
N ARG A 51 -5.66 -4.61 -1.06
CA ARG A 51 -6.44 -4.27 0.15
C ARG A 51 -6.26 -5.31 1.26
N TYR A 52 -6.06 -4.82 2.48
CA TYR A 52 -6.09 -5.63 3.71
C TYR A 52 -7.52 -6.11 3.99
N ASP A 53 -8.49 -5.19 3.93
CA ASP A 53 -9.92 -5.47 4.02
C ASP A 53 -10.59 -5.31 2.64
N THR A 54 -11.14 -6.41 2.11
CA THR A 54 -11.79 -6.44 0.78
C THR A 54 -13.24 -5.95 0.79
N ARG A 55 -13.83 -5.71 1.98
CA ARG A 55 -15.22 -5.25 2.12
C ARG A 55 -15.40 -3.78 1.74
N THR A 56 -14.31 -3.01 1.80
CA THR A 56 -14.31 -1.56 1.58
C THR A 56 -13.08 -1.13 0.78
N GLY A 57 -12.96 0.18 0.52
CA GLY A 57 -11.77 0.77 -0.10
C GLY A 57 -11.71 0.62 -1.62
N VAL A 58 -10.62 1.12 -2.20
CA VAL A 58 -10.32 1.05 -3.64
C VAL A 58 -9.16 0.10 -3.87
N THR A 59 -9.23 -0.71 -4.92
CA THR A 59 -8.12 -1.60 -5.30
C THR A 59 -6.95 -0.80 -5.89
N ALA A 60 -5.74 -1.35 -5.81
CA ALA A 60 -4.58 -0.78 -6.50
C ALA A 60 -4.81 -0.67 -8.02
N ALA A 61 -5.52 -1.63 -8.63
CA ALA A 61 -5.96 -1.57 -10.02
C ALA A 61 -6.82 -0.32 -10.29
N GLU A 62 -7.78 -0.01 -9.42
CA GLU A 62 -8.59 1.20 -9.57
C GLU A 62 -7.74 2.46 -9.42
N VAL A 63 -6.82 2.49 -8.46
CA VAL A 63 -5.90 3.62 -8.26
C VAL A 63 -5.09 3.89 -9.53
N VAL A 64 -4.38 2.88 -10.06
CA VAL A 64 -3.53 3.05 -11.24
C VAL A 64 -4.33 3.33 -12.51
N ASN A 65 -5.58 2.84 -12.61
CA ASN A 65 -6.40 3.06 -13.80
C ASN A 65 -7.23 4.36 -13.78
N GLN A 66 -7.49 4.96 -12.62
CA GLN A 66 -8.41 6.11 -12.50
C GLN A 66 -7.74 7.41 -12.05
N ARG A 67 -6.72 7.35 -11.17
CA ARG A 67 -6.08 8.57 -10.63
C ARG A 67 -5.37 9.37 -11.71
N GLN A 68 -5.25 10.68 -11.49
CA GLN A 68 -4.53 11.56 -12.43
C GLN A 68 -3.02 11.30 -12.38
N GLU A 69 -2.31 11.63 -13.46
CA GLU A 69 -0.85 11.43 -13.55
C GLU A 69 -0.11 12.07 -12.37
N LYS A 70 -0.46 13.32 -12.01
CA LYS A 70 0.15 14.04 -10.90
C LYS A 70 -0.05 13.33 -9.57
N GLU A 71 -1.27 12.85 -9.32
CA GLU A 71 -1.61 12.14 -8.08
C GLU A 71 -0.83 10.82 -7.98
N LEU A 72 -0.74 10.06 -9.08
CA LEU A 72 0.08 8.84 -9.12
C LEU A 72 1.57 9.14 -8.85
N ALA A 73 2.10 10.20 -9.45
CA ALA A 73 3.48 10.62 -9.20
C ALA A 73 3.69 11.00 -7.73
N ASP A 74 2.75 11.72 -7.12
CA ASP A 74 2.80 12.10 -5.71
C ASP A 74 2.75 10.86 -4.79
N ILE A 75 1.89 9.87 -5.09
CA ILE A 75 1.83 8.59 -4.37
C ILE A 75 3.18 7.88 -4.42
N PHE A 76 3.74 7.65 -5.62
CA PHE A 76 4.99 6.92 -5.77
C PHE A 76 6.19 7.65 -5.17
N TYR A 77 6.17 8.98 -5.20
CA TYR A 77 7.21 9.80 -4.58
C TYR A 77 7.11 9.79 -3.06
N ARG A 78 5.94 10.08 -2.49
CA ARG A 78 5.77 10.24 -1.05
C ARG A 78 5.88 8.94 -0.28
N TYR A 79 5.25 7.87 -0.80
CA TYR A 79 5.15 6.61 -0.07
C TYR A 79 6.15 5.56 -0.52
N GLY A 80 6.68 5.66 -1.74
CA GLY A 80 7.72 4.75 -2.27
C GLY A 80 9.10 5.37 -2.38
N GLU A 81 9.23 6.67 -2.12
CA GLU A 81 10.45 7.45 -2.32
C GLU A 81 11.05 7.27 -3.74
N GLU A 82 10.20 7.01 -4.74
CA GLU A 82 10.66 6.64 -6.08
C GLU A 82 11.08 7.89 -6.89
N ARG A 83 12.36 7.94 -7.25
CA ARG A 83 12.99 9.05 -7.98
C ARG A 83 12.40 9.22 -9.39
N PHE A 84 11.99 8.13 -10.02
CA PHE A 84 11.34 8.13 -11.34
C PHE A 84 9.81 8.18 -11.28
N SER A 85 9.23 8.50 -10.12
CA SER A 85 7.78 8.60 -9.86
C SER A 85 7.00 9.28 -11.00
N ARG A 86 7.45 10.45 -11.46
CA ARG A 86 6.80 11.18 -12.58
C ARG A 86 6.82 10.41 -13.90
N LYS A 87 7.93 9.76 -14.24
CA LYS A 87 8.03 8.96 -15.47
C LYS A 87 7.16 7.70 -15.38
N ILE A 88 7.16 7.04 -14.22
CA ILE A 88 6.34 5.85 -13.97
C ILE A 88 4.86 6.20 -14.07
N ALA A 89 4.42 7.29 -13.42
CA ALA A 89 3.05 7.77 -13.51
C ALA A 89 2.62 8.08 -14.95
N LYS A 90 3.49 8.76 -15.72
CA LYS A 90 3.25 9.06 -17.13
C LYS A 90 3.09 7.78 -17.96
N GLU A 91 3.96 6.79 -17.77
CA GLU A 91 3.91 5.52 -18.50
C GLU A 91 2.66 4.71 -18.12
N ILE A 92 2.28 4.69 -16.84
CA ILE A 92 1.02 4.07 -16.38
C ILE A 92 -0.19 4.72 -17.06
N VAL A 93 -0.26 6.07 -17.07
CA VAL A 93 -1.38 6.80 -17.68
C VAL A 93 -1.42 6.63 -19.20
N ALA A 94 -0.26 6.53 -19.86
CA ALA A 94 -0.20 6.24 -21.29
C ALA A 94 -0.60 4.79 -21.59
N GLY A 95 -0.09 3.83 -20.82
CA GLY A 95 -0.34 2.39 -20.98
C GLY A 95 -1.80 2.03 -20.73
N ARG A 96 -2.43 2.58 -19.68
CA ARG A 96 -3.83 2.27 -19.34
C ARG A 96 -4.85 2.70 -20.40
N LYS A 97 -4.48 3.64 -21.28
CA LYS A 97 -5.32 4.04 -22.44
C LYS A 97 -5.39 2.95 -23.51
N GLN A 98 -4.39 2.07 -23.57
CA GLN A 98 -4.31 0.98 -24.54
C GLN A 98 -4.80 -0.34 -23.94
N LYS A 99 -4.34 -0.66 -22.72
CA LYS A 99 -4.73 -1.85 -21.98
C LYS A 99 -4.80 -1.50 -20.50
N ARG A 100 -5.93 -1.79 -19.85
CA ARG A 100 -6.06 -1.62 -18.39
C ARG A 100 -5.00 -2.45 -17.67
N ILE A 101 -4.45 -1.89 -16.60
CA ILE A 101 -3.48 -2.56 -15.74
C ILE A 101 -4.28 -3.33 -14.69
N LEU A 102 -4.37 -4.65 -14.81
CA LEU A 102 -5.24 -5.47 -13.94
C LEU A 102 -4.44 -6.41 -13.04
N THR A 103 -3.19 -6.71 -13.41
CA THR A 103 -2.34 -7.64 -12.66
C THR A 103 -1.03 -7.01 -12.21
N THR A 104 -0.34 -7.70 -11.30
CA THR A 104 0.98 -7.29 -10.83
C THR A 104 2.01 -7.25 -11.96
N PHE A 105 1.96 -8.18 -12.92
CA PHE A 105 2.89 -8.15 -14.07
C PHE A 105 2.57 -7.02 -15.04
N ASP A 106 1.30 -6.66 -15.26
CA ASP A 106 0.94 -5.48 -16.06
C ASP A 106 1.60 -4.22 -15.47
N LEU A 107 1.56 -4.07 -14.15
CA LEU A 107 2.15 -2.93 -13.45
C LEU A 107 3.69 -2.96 -13.53
N VAL A 108 4.32 -4.11 -13.31
CA VAL A 108 5.78 -4.27 -13.42
C VAL A 108 6.27 -3.90 -14.83
N GLU A 109 5.57 -4.33 -15.87
CA GLU A 109 5.94 -3.97 -17.24
C GLU A 109 5.84 -2.46 -17.50
N ALA A 110 4.81 -1.78 -16.98
CA ALA A 110 4.70 -0.33 -17.06
C ALA A 110 5.87 0.37 -16.34
N ILE A 111 6.24 -0.10 -15.14
CA ILE A 111 7.37 0.45 -14.38
C ILE A 111 8.68 0.24 -15.15
N ARG A 112 8.90 -0.96 -15.69
CA ARG A 112 10.12 -1.31 -16.44
C ARG A 112 10.33 -0.44 -17.68
N ARG A 113 9.25 -0.05 -18.37
CA ARG A 113 9.31 0.86 -19.53
C ARG A 113 9.64 2.30 -19.15
N ALA A 114 9.28 2.72 -17.94
CA ALA A 114 9.47 4.10 -17.48
C ALA A 114 10.88 4.41 -16.98
N VAL A 115 11.63 3.39 -16.54
CA VAL A 115 12.94 3.54 -15.89
C VAL A 115 14.10 3.18 -16.83
N PRO A 116 15.29 3.78 -16.67
CA PRO A 116 16.47 3.37 -17.44
C PRO A 116 16.81 1.90 -17.23
N ARG A 117 17.34 1.24 -18.26
CA ARG A 117 17.83 -0.14 -18.16
C ARG A 117 18.85 -0.27 -17.03
N GLY A 118 18.68 -1.27 -16.17
CA GLY A 118 19.56 -1.52 -15.05
C GLY A 118 19.24 -0.71 -13.79
N TYR A 119 18.26 0.20 -13.81
CA TYR A 119 17.79 0.87 -12.60
C TYR A 119 17.24 -0.14 -11.57
N GLU A 120 16.64 -1.22 -12.06
CA GLU A 120 16.17 -2.36 -11.27
C GLU A 120 17.28 -3.12 -10.52
N ARG A 121 18.54 -2.94 -10.92
CA ARG A 121 19.72 -3.53 -10.26
C ARG A 121 20.29 -2.63 -9.15
N GLY A 122 19.66 -1.48 -8.90
CA GLY A 122 20.00 -0.64 -7.76
C GLY A 122 19.70 -1.33 -6.41
N ARG A 123 19.94 -0.62 -5.31
CA ARG A 123 19.75 -1.16 -3.94
C ARG A 123 18.34 -1.71 -3.70
N ILE A 124 17.32 -1.06 -4.28
CA ILE A 124 15.92 -1.48 -4.18
C ILE A 124 15.32 -1.41 -5.58
N ASN A 125 14.66 -2.48 -6.00
CA ASN A 125 13.95 -2.55 -7.27
C ASN A 125 12.82 -1.49 -7.31
N PRO A 126 12.64 -0.73 -8.41
CA PRO A 126 11.58 0.27 -8.53
C PRO A 126 10.17 -0.31 -8.36
N ALA A 127 9.94 -1.57 -8.78
CA ALA A 127 8.68 -2.25 -8.53
C ALA A 127 8.39 -2.40 -7.04
N THR A 128 9.40 -2.73 -6.22
CA THR A 128 9.24 -2.79 -4.76
C THR A 128 8.78 -1.45 -4.18
N ARG A 129 9.37 -0.34 -4.64
CA ARG A 129 9.00 1.02 -4.19
C ARG A 129 7.57 1.38 -4.59
N VAL A 130 7.19 1.09 -5.85
CA VAL A 130 5.84 1.40 -6.35
C VAL A 130 4.78 0.54 -5.68
N PHE A 131 5.05 -0.75 -5.47
CA PHE A 131 4.13 -1.66 -4.77
C PHE A 131 3.94 -1.23 -3.32
N GLN A 132 5.02 -0.88 -2.62
CA GLN A 132 4.95 -0.30 -1.27
C GLN A 132 4.10 0.98 -1.27
N ALA A 133 4.33 1.88 -2.22
CA ALA A 133 3.60 3.14 -2.30
C ALA A 133 2.09 2.93 -2.49
N LEU A 134 1.71 2.00 -3.37
CA LEU A 134 0.32 1.64 -3.63
C LEU A 134 -0.31 0.98 -2.40
N ARG A 135 0.40 0.06 -1.74
CA ARG A 135 -0.08 -0.60 -0.52
C ARG A 135 -0.39 0.40 0.60
N ILE A 136 0.56 1.33 0.85
CA ILE A 136 0.40 2.40 1.84
C ILE A 136 -0.81 3.27 1.51
N TYR A 137 -0.96 3.67 0.24
CA TYR A 137 -2.07 4.52 -0.19
C TYR A 137 -3.43 3.81 -0.13
N VAL A 138 -3.50 2.56 -0.61
CA VAL A 138 -4.75 1.78 -0.67
C VAL A 138 -5.30 1.50 0.72
N ASN A 139 -4.44 1.26 1.71
CA ASN A 139 -4.83 0.91 3.06
C ASN A 139 -4.76 2.07 4.05
N ASP A 140 -4.49 3.29 3.58
CA ASP A 140 -4.28 4.48 4.42
C ASP A 140 -3.31 4.20 5.60
N GLU A 141 -2.24 3.43 5.36
CA GLU A 141 -1.41 2.85 6.45
C GLU A 141 -0.86 3.93 7.39
N LEU A 142 -0.45 5.07 6.84
CA LEU A 142 0.07 6.19 7.65
C LEU A 142 -1.04 6.94 8.38
N GLY A 143 -2.23 7.08 7.79
CA GLY A 143 -3.38 7.70 8.45
C GLY A 143 -3.90 6.85 9.60
N GLU A 144 -3.97 5.53 9.41
CA GLU A 144 -4.31 4.57 10.47
C GLU A 144 -3.27 4.59 11.61
N LEU A 145 -1.98 4.67 11.27
CA LEU A 145 -0.92 4.81 12.26
C LEU A 145 -1.04 6.12 13.04
N GLU A 146 -1.27 7.24 12.36
CA GLU A 146 -1.46 8.54 13.01
C GLU A 146 -2.66 8.53 13.97
N LYS A 147 -3.79 7.92 13.56
CA LYS A 147 -4.99 7.78 14.41
C LYS A 147 -4.69 7.03 15.69
N VAL A 148 -4.00 5.89 15.64
CA VAL A 148 -3.69 5.12 16.85
C VAL A 148 -2.69 5.84 17.75
N LEU A 149 -1.67 6.49 17.16
CA LEU A 149 -0.66 7.22 17.92
C LEU A 149 -1.25 8.41 18.70
N ASN A 150 -2.21 9.12 18.09
CA ASN A 150 -2.91 10.24 18.75
C ASN A 150 -3.84 9.79 19.89
N ARG A 151 -4.10 8.48 20.01
CA ARG A 151 -5.02 7.89 20.98
C ARG A 151 -4.34 6.96 21.98
N LEU A 152 -3.01 6.97 22.06
CA LEU A 152 -2.25 6.08 22.95
C LEU A 152 -2.71 6.16 24.40
N GLN A 153 -3.03 7.35 24.90
CA GLN A 153 -3.53 7.54 26.26
C GLN A 153 -4.84 6.79 26.56
N GLU A 154 -5.63 6.42 25.55
CA GLU A 154 -6.85 5.62 25.70
C GLU A 154 -6.52 4.11 25.76
N ILE A 155 -5.34 3.72 25.30
CA ILE A 155 -4.94 2.32 25.06
C ILE A 155 -3.98 1.82 26.14
N ILE A 156 -3.00 2.63 26.53
CA ILE A 156 -1.95 2.25 27.48
C ILE A 156 -2.05 3.03 28.79
N VAL A 157 -1.66 2.39 29.89
CA VAL A 157 -1.51 3.04 31.19
C VAL A 157 -0.36 4.07 31.16
N PRO A 158 -0.37 5.09 32.03
CA PRO A 158 0.71 6.07 32.15
C PRO A 158 2.07 5.47 32.52
#